data_AF-A0A3S1GEH0-F1
#
_entry.id   AF-A0A3S1GEH0-F1
#
_cell.length_a   1.000
_cell.length_b   1.000
_cell.length_c   1.000
_cell.angle_alpha   90.00
_cell.angle_beta   90.00
_cell.angle_gamma   90.00
#
_symmetry.space_group_name_H-M   'P 1'
#
loop_
_entity.id
_entity.type
_entity.pdbx_description
1 polymer ?
#
loop_
_entity_poly.entity_id
_entity_poly.type
_entity_poly.pdbx_seq_one_letter_code
_entity_poly.pdbx_strand_id
1 'polypeptide(L)'
;IKGGPGGDVEVPCTSMLPFFGLTMKLGPIAEWGLNLHENLIPVDTEKFQTSIPGIFAVGDINWYPGKLKLILSGFHEVALMAQAAKRVISPGERIVFQYTTSSTSLQKKLGVHD
;
A
#
# COMPACT_ATOMS: atom_id res chain seq x y z
N ILE A 1 8.55 -46.09 -27.13
CA ILE A 1 7.61 -46.33 -26.02
C ILE A 1 6.42 -45.41 -26.28
N LYS A 2 5.28 -45.96 -26.71
CA LYS A 2 4.05 -45.18 -26.98
C LYS A 2 3.19 -45.22 -25.72
N GLY A 3 3.26 -44.18 -24.88
CA GLY A 3 2.39 -44.01 -23.72
C GLY A 3 0.99 -43.56 -24.16
N GLY A 4 -0.05 -44.14 -23.57
CA GLY A 4 -1.45 -43.76 -23.80
C GLY A 4 -1.79 -42.35 -23.30
N PRO A 5 -3.05 -41.90 -23.42
CA PRO A 5 -3.49 -40.51 -23.23
C PRO A 5 -3.39 -39.93 -21.81
N GLY A 6 -2.71 -40.62 -20.88
CA GLY A 6 -2.47 -40.18 -19.50
C GLY A 6 -1.11 -40.65 -18.96
N GLY A 7 -0.16 -40.99 -19.84
CA GLY A 7 1.21 -41.31 -19.44
C GLY A 7 2.10 -40.07 -19.48
N ASP A 8 3.10 -40.03 -18.60
CA ASP A 8 4.11 -38.98 -18.61
C ASP A 8 4.89 -39.00 -19.94
N VAL A 9 5.22 -37.80 -20.45
CA VAL A 9 5.97 -37.62 -21.69
C VAL A 9 7.23 -36.82 -21.40
N GLU A 10 8.38 -37.34 -21.83
CA GLU A 10 9.64 -36.61 -21.79
C GLU A 10 9.72 -35.63 -22.97
N VAL A 11 10.04 -34.37 -22.66
CA VAL A 11 10.24 -33.30 -23.65
C VAL A 11 11.66 -32.75 -23.49
N PRO A 12 12.55 -32.94 -24.49
CA PRO A 12 13.89 -32.36 -24.45
C PRO A 12 13.81 -30.83 -24.39
N CYS A 13 14.38 -30.21 -23.34
CA CYS A 13 14.51 -28.76 -23.24
C CYS A 13 15.87 -28.37 -22.65
N THR A 14 16.45 -27.28 -23.16
CA THR A 14 17.66 -26.65 -22.60
C THR A 14 17.31 -25.58 -21.57
N SER A 15 16.12 -24.98 -21.68
CA SER A 15 15.61 -23.96 -20.77
C SER A 15 14.09 -23.96 -20.79
N MET A 16 13.48 -23.80 -19.62
CA MET A 16 12.04 -23.68 -19.44
C MET A 16 11.73 -22.30 -18.85
N LEU A 17 10.84 -21.55 -19.52
CA LEU A 17 10.42 -20.21 -19.12
C LEU A 17 8.94 -20.23 -18.78
N PRO A 18 8.57 -20.45 -17.51
CA PRO A 18 7.18 -20.51 -17.09
C PRO A 18 6.58 -19.10 -16.94
N PHE A 19 5.53 -18.81 -17.73
CA PHE A 19 4.78 -17.55 -17.67
C PHE A 19 3.38 -17.77 -17.08
N PHE A 20 3.29 -18.34 -15.87
CA PHE A 20 2.02 -18.64 -15.18
C PHE A 20 1.30 -17.42 -14.60
N GLY A 21 1.86 -16.22 -14.78
CA GLY A 21 1.38 -15.00 -14.14
C GLY A 21 2.05 -14.73 -12.79
N LEU A 22 1.46 -13.81 -12.02
CA LEU A 22 2.01 -13.32 -10.74
C LEU A 22 1.11 -13.72 -9.58
N THR A 23 1.71 -13.91 -8.41
CA THR A 23 1.00 -14.13 -7.15
C THR A 23 1.48 -13.12 -6.10
N MET A 24 0.56 -12.61 -5.30
CA MET A 24 0.91 -11.69 -4.21
C MET A 24 1.30 -12.50 -2.98
N LYS A 25 2.49 -12.22 -2.46
CA LYS A 25 2.96 -12.70 -1.16
C LYS A 25 3.34 -11.48 -0.33
N LEU A 26 3.11 -11.54 0.98
CA LEU A 26 3.49 -10.46 1.91
C LEU A 26 4.98 -10.10 1.79
N GLY A 27 5.82 -11.11 1.52
CA GLY A 27 7.22 -10.91 1.20
C GLY A 27 8.00 -10.31 2.37
N PRO A 28 8.94 -9.39 2.12
CA PRO A 28 9.83 -8.85 3.15
C PRO A 28 9.14 -8.16 4.32
N ILE A 29 7.91 -7.66 4.14
CA ILE A 29 7.14 -6.96 5.19
C ILE A 29 6.94 -7.84 6.42
N ALA A 30 6.84 -9.17 6.22
CA ALA A 30 6.71 -10.14 7.31
C ALA A 30 7.90 -10.11 8.29
N GLU A 31 9.06 -9.65 7.85
CA GLU A 31 10.33 -9.67 8.61
C GLU A 31 10.68 -8.31 9.22
N TRP A 32 9.88 -7.26 8.97
CA TRP A 32 10.17 -5.90 9.42
C TRP A 32 9.94 -5.66 10.93
N GLY A 33 9.54 -6.68 11.68
CA GLY A 33 9.21 -6.55 13.10
C GLY A 33 7.95 -5.72 13.37
N LEU A 34 7.12 -5.51 12.35
CA LEU A 34 5.80 -4.89 12.50
C LEU A 34 4.85 -5.88 13.17
N ASN A 35 4.01 -5.38 14.08
CA ASN A 35 2.93 -6.19 14.61
C ASN A 35 1.95 -6.51 13.48
N LEU A 36 1.66 -7.79 13.23
CA LEU A 36 0.75 -8.23 12.18
C LEU A 36 -0.48 -8.90 12.79
N HIS A 37 -1.65 -8.52 12.30
CA HIS A 37 -2.92 -9.18 12.55
C HIS A 37 -3.36 -9.87 11.25
N GLU A 38 -3.28 -11.21 11.20
CA GLU A 38 -3.64 -11.99 10.00
C GLU A 38 -2.92 -11.52 8.71
N ASN A 39 -1.61 -11.26 8.80
CA ASN A 39 -0.78 -10.70 7.72
C ASN A 39 -1.11 -9.26 7.29
N LEU A 40 -1.93 -8.55 8.07
CA LEU A 40 -2.23 -7.13 7.89
C LEU A 40 -1.58 -6.31 9.00
N ILE A 41 -1.28 -5.04 8.73
CA ILE A 41 -0.63 -4.13 9.68
C ILE A 41 -1.72 -3.35 10.46
N PRO A 42 -1.88 -3.55 11.77
CA PRO A 42 -2.79 -2.75 12.58
C PRO A 42 -2.37 -1.29 12.60
N VAL A 43 -3.34 -0.40 12.50
CA VAL A 43 -3.13 1.06 12.52
C VAL A 43 -4.17 1.79 13.36
N ASP A 44 -3.85 3.01 13.80
CA ASP A 44 -4.85 3.92 14.36
C ASP A 44 -5.72 4.54 13.26
N THR A 45 -6.96 4.92 13.58
CA THR A 45 -7.91 5.47 12.59
C THR A 45 -7.85 6.99 12.44
N GLU A 46 -7.02 7.69 13.22
CA GLU A 46 -6.85 9.14 13.12
C GLU A 46 -5.74 9.53 12.12
N LYS A 47 -4.70 8.70 12.04
CA LYS A 47 -3.44 8.97 11.32
C LYS A 47 -3.01 7.81 10.45
N PHE A 48 -3.58 6.61 10.63
CA PHE A 48 -3.15 5.38 9.97
C PHE A 48 -1.67 5.05 10.23
N GLN A 49 -1.21 5.36 11.44
CA GLN A 49 0.13 5.07 11.91
C GLN A 49 0.17 3.66 12.51
N THR A 50 1.27 2.96 12.29
CA THR A 50 1.53 1.65 12.89
C THR A 50 1.95 1.80 14.36
N SER A 51 2.24 0.68 15.02
CA SER A 51 2.86 0.67 16.35
C SER A 51 4.24 1.35 16.39
N ILE A 52 4.91 1.52 15.25
CA ILE A 52 6.21 2.20 15.14
C ILE A 52 5.99 3.65 14.70
N PRO A 53 6.37 4.65 15.53
CA PRO A 53 6.25 6.06 15.16
C PRO A 53 6.97 6.43 13.85
N GLY A 54 6.26 7.16 12.99
CA GLY A 54 6.77 7.55 11.66
C GLY A 54 6.59 6.49 10.57
N ILE A 55 6.16 5.26 10.91
CA ILE A 55 5.74 4.26 9.92
C ILE A 55 4.22 4.22 9.85
N PHE A 56 3.69 4.34 8.64
CA PHE A 56 2.26 4.37 8.35
C PHE A 56 1.88 3.22 7.41
N ALA A 57 0.65 2.75 7.49
CA ALA A 57 0.12 1.73 6.58
C ALA A 57 -1.29 2.09 6.12
N VAL A 58 -1.51 2.10 4.81
CA VAL A 58 -2.76 2.52 4.16
C VAL A 58 -3.13 1.54 3.04
N GLY A 59 -4.40 1.48 2.67
CA GLY A 59 -4.90 0.54 1.66
C GLY A 59 -5.03 -0.88 2.19
N ASP A 60 -4.99 -1.88 1.31
CA ASP A 60 -5.38 -3.26 1.64
C ASP A 60 -4.40 -4.00 2.57
N ILE A 61 -3.23 -3.42 2.84
CA ILE A 61 -2.21 -3.97 3.73
C ILE A 61 -2.51 -3.70 5.21
N ASN A 62 -3.36 -2.71 5.54
CA ASN A 62 -3.61 -2.33 6.92
C ASN A 62 -4.86 -3.01 7.51
N TRP A 63 -5.01 -2.87 8.82
CA TRP A 63 -6.16 -3.37 9.58
C TRP A 63 -6.59 -2.36 10.65
N TYR A 64 -7.90 -2.21 10.80
CA TYR A 64 -8.57 -1.51 11.91
C TYR A 64 -10.05 -1.97 11.97
N PRO A 65 -10.77 -1.79 13.09
CA PRO A 65 -12.16 -2.19 13.20
C PRO A 65 -13.04 -1.57 12.11
N GLY A 66 -13.74 -2.41 11.33
CA GLY A 66 -14.60 -1.97 10.23
C GLY A 66 -13.90 -1.70 8.89
N LYS A 67 -12.61 -2.04 8.75
CA LYS A 67 -11.86 -1.92 7.48
C LYS A 67 -12.56 -2.62 6.32
N LEU A 68 -12.74 -1.89 5.22
CA LEU A 68 -13.13 -2.41 3.91
C LEU A 68 -11.97 -2.23 2.92
N LYS A 69 -11.61 -3.33 2.23
CA LYS A 69 -10.58 -3.36 1.18
C LYS A 69 -11.09 -2.79 -0.13
N LEU A 70 -11.20 -1.47 -0.16
CA LEU A 70 -11.73 -0.71 -1.28
C LEU A 70 -10.80 0.47 -1.57
N ILE A 71 -10.67 0.82 -2.85
CA ILE A 71 -9.82 1.91 -3.32
C ILE A 71 -10.17 3.24 -2.62
N LEU A 72 -11.47 3.52 -2.45
CA LEU A 72 -11.96 4.74 -1.80
C LEU A 72 -11.58 4.85 -0.31
N SER A 73 -11.42 3.72 0.39
CA SER A 73 -10.95 3.69 1.77
C SER A 73 -9.48 4.11 1.78
N GLY A 74 -8.69 3.54 0.87
CA GLY A 74 -7.28 3.92 0.69
C GLY A 74 -7.09 5.42 0.45
N PHE A 75 -7.96 6.06 -0.34
CA PHE A 75 -7.88 7.52 -0.54
C PHE A 75 -8.15 8.31 0.74
N HIS A 76 -9.16 7.94 1.51
CA HIS A 76 -9.43 8.55 2.81
C HIS A 76 -8.25 8.35 3.77
N GLU A 77 -7.69 7.14 3.80
CA GLU A 77 -6.56 6.77 4.66
C GLU A 77 -5.30 7.58 4.35
N VAL A 78 -4.95 7.69 3.07
CA VAL A 78 -3.80 8.47 2.62
C VAL A 78 -3.97 9.96 2.97
N ALA A 79 -5.19 10.51 2.88
CA ALA A 79 -5.43 11.91 3.18
C ALA A 79 -5.13 12.25 4.66
N LEU A 80 -5.54 11.38 5.60
CA LEU A 80 -5.25 11.54 7.02
C LEU A 80 -3.77 11.24 7.34
N MET A 81 -3.21 10.20 6.74
CA MET A 81 -1.79 9.86 6.90
C MET A 81 -0.86 11.00 6.47
N ALA A 82 -1.12 11.67 5.35
CA ALA A 82 -0.31 12.78 4.88
C ALA A 82 -0.26 13.95 5.89
N GLN A 83 -1.35 14.20 6.61
CA GLN A 83 -1.40 15.23 7.66
C GLN A 83 -0.55 14.86 8.88
N ALA A 84 -0.46 13.58 9.22
CA ALA A 84 0.41 13.10 10.28
C ALA A 84 1.88 13.14 9.84
N ALA A 85 2.18 12.62 8.65
CA ALA A 85 3.52 12.58 8.08
C ALA A 85 4.13 13.98 7.92
N LYS A 86 3.34 14.99 7.51
CA LYS A 86 3.84 16.37 7.37
C LYS A 86 4.36 16.95 8.70
N ARG A 87 3.78 16.58 9.85
CA ARG A 87 4.28 17.02 11.17
C ARG A 87 5.60 16.36 11.55
N VAL A 88 5.84 15.14 11.06
CA VAL A 88 7.11 14.44 11.24
C VAL A 88 8.20 15.05 10.35
N ILE A 89 7.88 15.32 9.10
CA ILE A 89 8.82 15.85 8.09
C ILE A 89 9.17 17.32 8.35
N SER A 90 8.23 18.11 8.86
CA SER A 90 8.45 19.54 9.12
C SER A 90 7.98 19.93 10.53
N PRO A 91 8.74 19.53 11.58
CA PRO A 91 8.39 19.87 12.95
C PRO A 91 8.35 21.38 13.16
N GLY A 92 7.26 21.88 13.77
CA GLY A 92 7.08 23.31 14.04
C GLY A 92 6.38 24.11 12.93
N GLU A 93 6.24 23.57 11.72
CA GLU A 93 5.40 24.20 10.70
C GLU A 93 3.92 24.02 11.04
N ARG A 94 3.17 25.13 11.11
CA ARG A 94 1.72 25.08 11.25
C ARG A 94 1.09 24.63 9.93
N ILE A 95 0.41 23.49 9.96
CA ILE A 95 -0.40 23.01 8.84
C ILE A 95 -1.66 23.88 8.75
N VAL A 96 -1.79 24.63 7.66
CA VAL A 96 -3.00 25.39 7.32
C VAL A 96 -3.83 24.57 6.34
N PHE A 97 -5.06 24.23 6.73
CA PHE A 97 -5.97 23.50 5.84
C PHE A 97 -6.49 24.42 4.74
N GLN A 98 -6.44 23.94 3.50
CA GLN A 98 -6.81 24.69 2.30
C GLN A 98 -7.54 23.76 1.33
N TYR A 99 -8.53 24.30 0.62
CA TYR A 99 -9.21 23.58 -0.45
C TYR A 99 -8.51 23.79 -1.79
N THR A 100 -8.41 22.74 -2.59
CA THR A 100 -7.77 22.79 -3.92
C THR A 100 -8.48 23.71 -4.90
N THR A 101 -9.79 23.91 -4.73
CA THR A 101 -10.62 24.77 -5.60
C THR A 101 -10.39 26.25 -5.40
N SER A 102 -9.98 26.70 -4.20
CA SER A 102 -9.86 28.13 -3.87
C SER A 102 -8.45 28.58 -3.48
N SER A 103 -7.53 27.66 -3.21
CA SER A 103 -6.16 27.99 -2.86
C SER A 103 -5.27 28.11 -4.09
N THR A 104 -4.86 29.34 -4.40
CA THR A 104 -3.85 29.63 -5.43
C THR A 104 -2.51 28.98 -5.12
N SER A 105 -2.14 28.85 -3.84
CA SER A 105 -0.93 28.14 -3.40
C SER A 105 -0.98 26.65 -3.76
N LEU A 106 -2.13 26.00 -3.58
CA LEU A 106 -2.30 24.60 -3.98
C LEU A 106 -2.39 24.45 -5.50
N GLN A 107 -3.11 25.33 -6.20
CA GLN A 107 -3.19 25.32 -7.66
C GLN A 107 -1.81 25.46 -8.32
N LYS A 108 -0.95 26.34 -7.78
CA LYS A 108 0.44 26.47 -8.22
C LYS A 108 1.24 25.18 -8.02
N LYS A 109 1.06 24.47 -6.90
CA LYS A 109 1.70 23.16 -6.67
C LYS A 109 1.20 22.08 -7.62
N LEU A 110 -0.06 22.19 -8.06
CA LEU A 110 -0.67 21.29 -9.03
C LEU A 110 -0.34 21.64 -10.49
N GLY A 111 0.37 22.75 -10.75
CA GLY A 111 0.70 23.20 -12.10
C GLY A 111 -0.49 23.77 -12.87
N VAL A 112 -1.55 24.20 -12.17
CA VAL A 112 -2.66 24.93 -12.79
C VAL A 112 -2.21 26.37 -13.00
N HIS A 113 -2.14 26.80 -14.26
CA HIS A 113 -1.88 28.17 -14.66
C HIS A 113 -3.21 28.90 -14.90
N ASP A 114 -3.25 30.19 -14.57
CA ASP A 114 -4.39 31.07 -14.89
C ASP A 114 -4.63 31.17 -16.40
#